data_AF-A0A418XUL9-F1
#
_entry.id   AF-A0A418XUL9-F1
#
_cell.length_a   1.000
_cell.length_b   1.000
_cell.length_c   1.000
_cell.angle_alpha   90.00
_cell.angle_beta   90.00
_cell.angle_gamma   90.00
#
_symmetry.space_group_name_H-M   'P 1'
#
loop_
_entity.id
_entity.type
_entity.pdbx_description
1 polymer ?
#
loop_
_entity_poly.entity_id
_entity_poly.type
_entity_poly.pdbx_seq_one_letter_code
_entity_poly.pdbx_strand_id
1 'polypeptide(L)'
;MRTKEETEDHVRKTIEIADDHRVNSDQRMEKFCLRGACVKLIRISVEEFSNPSEAKDYLRNFGLPNYLKRFICLNGEIYQRFKESPKHPQTEVTTDVSIVHFLWLMGMFEEAETMIAISSDESVWKYYPVHRLWKDYHRMVFAFSNHEKYEPKPPKLNGYEKHWLPYIQLMERFTKSEDISDIVIEIDESFEKRNRDKRLEDYPGFDGDGRAPVKWDLRKHTILECGARFYGYS
;
A
#
# COMPACT_ATOMS: atom_id res chain seq x y z
N MET A 1 -21.92 -4.47 11.26
CA MET A 1 -20.77 -4.79 10.39
C MET A 1 -21.36 -5.20 9.05
N ARG A 2 -20.90 -4.63 7.94
CA ARG A 2 -21.40 -5.04 6.62
C ARG A 2 -20.96 -6.47 6.33
N THR A 3 -21.75 -7.24 5.60
CA THR A 3 -21.31 -8.57 5.16
C THR A 3 -20.26 -8.44 4.05
N LYS A 4 -19.54 -9.54 3.78
CA LYS A 4 -18.64 -9.63 2.63
C LYS A 4 -19.38 -9.29 1.33
N GLU A 5 -20.55 -9.89 1.10
CA GLU A 5 -21.39 -9.68 -0.10
C GLU A 5 -21.81 -8.21 -0.26
N GLU A 6 -22.28 -7.56 0.81
CA GLU A 6 -22.63 -6.13 0.78
C GLU A 6 -21.42 -5.24 0.42
N THR A 7 -20.23 -5.64 0.86
CA THR A 7 -18.99 -4.92 0.60
C THR A 7 -18.53 -5.14 -0.84
N GLU A 8 -18.64 -6.37 -1.36
CA GLU A 8 -18.37 -6.70 -2.77
C GLU A 8 -19.32 -5.93 -3.71
N ASP A 9 -20.62 -5.90 -3.40
CA ASP A 9 -21.61 -5.12 -4.17
C ASP A 9 -21.27 -3.63 -4.19
N HIS A 10 -20.82 -3.09 -3.06
CA HIS A 10 -20.35 -1.71 -3.02
C HIS A 10 -19.12 -1.52 -3.90
N VAL A 11 -18.18 -2.47 -3.92
CA VAL A 11 -17.01 -2.41 -4.80
C VAL A 11 -17.45 -2.40 -6.26
N ARG A 12 -18.36 -3.30 -6.67
CA ARG A 12 -18.90 -3.34 -8.05
C ARG A 12 -19.54 -2.02 -8.45
N LYS A 13 -20.41 -1.47 -7.60
CA LYS A 13 -21.02 -0.13 -7.84
C LYS A 13 -19.97 0.98 -7.95
N THR A 14 -18.90 0.91 -7.15
CA THR A 14 -17.82 1.90 -7.22
C THR A 14 -17.05 1.81 -8.54
N ILE A 15 -16.88 0.60 -9.08
CA ILE A 15 -16.26 0.35 -10.39
C ILE A 15 -17.16 0.84 -11.52
N GLU A 16 -18.47 0.60 -11.44
CA GLU A 16 -19.46 1.13 -12.40
C GLU A 16 -19.39 2.67 -12.45
N ILE A 17 -19.36 3.32 -11.29
CA ILE A 17 -19.18 4.79 -11.21
C ILE A 17 -17.83 5.22 -11.83
N ALA A 18 -16.75 4.45 -11.65
CA ALA A 18 -15.47 4.74 -12.29
C ALA A 18 -15.56 4.63 -13.82
N ASP A 19 -16.34 3.67 -14.34
CA ASP A 19 -16.60 3.53 -15.76
C ASP A 19 -17.42 4.70 -16.32
N ASP A 20 -18.41 5.19 -15.58
CA ASP A 20 -19.17 6.40 -15.95
C ASP A 20 -18.26 7.63 -16.03
N HIS A 21 -17.36 7.82 -15.06
CA HIS A 21 -16.39 8.91 -15.10
C HIS A 21 -15.43 8.81 -16.29
N ARG A 22 -15.02 7.59 -16.66
CA ARG A 22 -14.20 7.35 -17.86
C ARG A 22 -14.93 7.78 -19.13
N VAL A 23 -16.20 7.39 -19.29
CA VAL A 23 -17.02 7.79 -20.46
C VAL A 23 -17.13 9.32 -20.55
N ASN A 24 -17.23 9.99 -19.40
CA ASN A 24 -17.29 11.44 -19.32
C ASN A 24 -15.91 12.15 -19.32
N SER A 25 -14.82 11.41 -19.52
CA SER A 25 -13.44 11.92 -19.51
C SER A 25 -13.00 12.60 -18.20
N ASP A 26 -13.61 12.23 -17.07
CA ASP A 26 -13.22 12.69 -15.73
C ASP A 26 -12.22 11.71 -15.09
N GLN A 27 -10.96 11.80 -15.54
CA GLN A 27 -9.87 10.95 -15.09
C GLN A 27 -9.62 11.02 -13.58
N ARG A 28 -9.86 12.19 -12.97
CA ARG A 28 -9.66 12.39 -11.53
C ARG A 28 -10.61 11.52 -10.73
N MET A 29 -11.90 11.61 -11.04
CA MET A 29 -12.93 10.88 -10.31
C MET A 29 -12.89 9.38 -10.61
N GLU A 30 -12.59 9.01 -11.86
CA GLU A 30 -12.30 7.64 -12.25
C GLU A 30 -11.19 7.04 -11.36
N LYS A 31 -10.03 7.71 -11.28
CA LYS A 31 -8.90 7.29 -10.46
C LYS A 31 -9.27 7.20 -8.97
N PHE A 32 -10.02 8.18 -8.46
CA PHE A 32 -10.47 8.18 -7.05
C PHE A 32 -11.35 6.97 -6.73
N CYS A 33 -12.32 6.65 -7.58
CA CYS A 33 -13.17 5.48 -7.43
C CYS A 33 -12.38 4.17 -7.52
N LEU A 34 -11.47 4.05 -8.51
CA LEU A 34 -10.60 2.88 -8.65
C LEU A 34 -9.74 2.64 -7.42
N ARG A 35 -9.13 3.70 -6.85
CA ARG A 35 -8.37 3.59 -5.60
C ARG A 35 -9.25 3.06 -4.47
N GLY A 36 -10.44 3.63 -4.29
CA GLY A 36 -11.39 3.21 -3.27
C GLY A 36 -11.80 1.75 -3.42
N ALA A 37 -12.08 1.31 -4.64
CA ALA A 37 -12.39 -0.08 -4.96
C ALA A 37 -11.22 -1.03 -4.64
N CYS A 38 -10.00 -0.68 -5.05
CA CYS A 38 -8.80 -1.50 -4.79
C CYS A 38 -8.54 -1.66 -3.29
N VAL A 39 -8.58 -0.56 -2.53
CA VAL A 39 -8.40 -0.58 -1.07
C VAL A 39 -9.45 -1.45 -0.40
N LYS A 40 -10.72 -1.36 -0.81
CA LYS A 40 -11.79 -2.21 -0.27
C LYS A 40 -11.61 -3.69 -0.59
N LEU A 41 -11.16 -4.02 -1.80
CA LEU A 41 -10.86 -5.40 -2.16
C LEU A 41 -9.74 -5.99 -1.32
N ILE A 42 -8.66 -5.22 -1.12
CA ILE A 42 -7.57 -5.62 -0.23
C ILE A 42 -8.09 -5.81 1.19
N ARG A 43 -8.90 -4.88 1.69
CA ARG A 43 -9.52 -5.00 3.02
C ARG A 43 -10.34 -6.29 3.16
N ILE A 44 -11.21 -6.61 2.20
CA ILE A 44 -11.95 -7.89 2.19
C ILE A 44 -10.96 -9.05 2.24
N SER A 45 -9.88 -8.99 1.44
CA SER A 45 -8.91 -10.08 1.36
C SER A 45 -8.19 -10.37 2.69
N VAL A 46 -7.93 -9.33 3.50
CA VAL A 46 -7.27 -9.47 4.80
C VAL A 46 -8.25 -9.77 5.94
N GLU A 47 -9.51 -9.36 5.84
CA GLU A 47 -10.55 -9.63 6.84
C GLU A 47 -11.18 -11.03 6.66
N GLU A 48 -11.35 -11.50 5.43
CA GLU A 48 -12.13 -12.72 5.14
C GLU A 48 -11.27 -13.99 5.01
N PHE A 49 -10.03 -13.88 4.55
CA PHE A 49 -9.19 -15.04 4.26
C PHE A 49 -8.02 -15.11 5.23
N SER A 50 -7.78 -16.27 5.83
CA SER A 50 -6.62 -16.50 6.71
C SER A 50 -5.35 -16.87 5.93
N ASN A 51 -5.50 -17.32 4.69
CA ASN A 51 -4.43 -17.79 3.83
C ASN A 51 -4.14 -16.74 2.73
N PRO A 52 -2.91 -16.17 2.68
CA PRO A 52 -2.53 -15.20 1.65
C PRO A 52 -2.70 -15.73 0.21
N SER A 53 -2.51 -17.03 -0.04
CA SER A 53 -2.70 -17.61 -1.37
C SER A 53 -4.17 -17.56 -1.82
N GLU A 54 -5.10 -17.95 -0.94
CA GLU A 54 -6.54 -17.85 -1.21
C GLU A 54 -6.99 -16.39 -1.37
N ALA A 55 -6.43 -15.49 -0.56
CA ALA A 55 -6.65 -14.06 -0.70
C ALA A 55 -6.21 -13.54 -2.09
N LYS A 56 -5.02 -13.94 -2.56
CA LYS A 56 -4.50 -13.58 -3.89
C LYS A 56 -5.40 -14.11 -5.01
N ASP A 57 -5.87 -15.35 -4.90
CA ASP A 57 -6.76 -15.94 -5.90
C ASP A 57 -8.12 -15.24 -5.94
N TYR A 58 -8.70 -14.91 -4.77
CA TYR A 58 -9.90 -14.09 -4.68
C TYR A 58 -9.71 -12.73 -5.39
N LEU A 59 -8.63 -12.02 -5.09
CA LEU A 59 -8.35 -10.71 -5.68
C LEU A 59 -8.18 -10.78 -7.21
N ARG A 60 -7.51 -11.81 -7.72
CA ARG A 60 -7.35 -12.06 -9.16
C ARG A 60 -8.69 -12.36 -9.83
N ASN A 61 -9.49 -13.24 -9.23
CA ASN A 61 -10.81 -13.62 -9.76
C ASN A 61 -11.78 -12.43 -9.76
N PHE A 62 -11.66 -11.52 -8.79
CA PHE A 62 -12.44 -10.28 -8.79
C PHE A 62 -11.97 -9.29 -9.85
N GLY A 63 -10.71 -9.37 -10.30
CA GLY A 63 -10.14 -8.48 -11.32
C GLY A 63 -9.25 -7.37 -10.78
N LEU A 64 -8.77 -7.46 -9.53
CA LEU A 64 -7.90 -6.44 -8.91
C LEU A 64 -6.73 -6.01 -9.80
N PRO A 65 -5.97 -6.91 -10.48
CA PRO A 65 -4.85 -6.50 -11.33
C PRO A 65 -5.24 -5.51 -12.43
N ASN A 66 -6.43 -5.67 -13.04
CA ASN A 66 -6.91 -4.77 -14.08
C ASN A 66 -7.23 -3.38 -13.52
N TYR A 67 -7.84 -3.33 -12.34
CA TYR A 67 -8.17 -2.06 -11.67
C TYR A 67 -6.92 -1.33 -11.19
N LEU A 68 -5.93 -2.06 -10.64
CA LEU A 68 -4.63 -1.50 -10.27
C LEU A 68 -3.89 -0.94 -11.49
N LYS A 69 -3.82 -1.70 -12.59
CA LYS A 69 -3.16 -1.26 -13.83
C LYS A 69 -3.77 0.03 -14.36
N ARG A 70 -5.10 0.08 -14.42
CA ARG A 70 -5.85 1.28 -14.85
C ARG A 70 -5.62 2.46 -13.91
N PHE A 71 -5.65 2.22 -12.60
CA PHE A 71 -5.34 3.24 -11.60
C PHE A 71 -3.93 3.83 -11.77
N ILE A 72 -2.92 2.97 -11.95
CA ILE A 72 -1.52 3.39 -12.11
C ILE A 72 -1.31 4.18 -13.38
N CYS A 73 -1.92 3.75 -14.49
CA CYS A 73 -1.89 4.50 -15.75
C CYS A 73 -2.43 5.93 -15.58
N LEU A 74 -3.62 6.08 -15.01
CA LEU A 74 -4.23 7.40 -14.75
C LEU A 74 -3.39 8.25 -13.78
N ASN A 75 -2.89 7.65 -12.70
CA ASN A 75 -2.07 8.36 -11.74
C ASN A 75 -0.75 8.84 -12.36
N GLY A 76 -0.17 8.04 -13.26
CA GLY A 76 1.02 8.38 -14.03
C GLY A 76 0.78 9.56 -14.99
N GLU A 77 -0.32 9.54 -15.75
CA GLU A 77 -0.69 10.67 -16.64
C GLU A 77 -0.89 11.97 -15.86
N ILE A 78 -1.61 11.90 -14.74
CA ILE A 78 -1.82 13.04 -13.84
C ILE A 78 -0.49 13.54 -13.30
N TYR A 79 0.40 12.63 -12.90
CA TYR A 79 1.74 12.99 -12.41
C TYR A 79 2.57 13.70 -13.48
N GLN A 80 2.56 13.24 -14.74
CA GLN A 80 3.28 13.92 -15.82
C GLN A 80 2.75 15.34 -16.06
N ARG A 81 1.43 15.53 -16.11
CA ARG A 81 0.82 16.88 -16.21
C ARG A 81 1.24 17.79 -15.05
N PHE A 82 1.32 17.24 -13.84
CA PHE A 82 1.81 17.98 -12.67
C PHE A 82 3.27 18.41 -12.84
N LYS A 83 4.15 17.57 -13.41
CA LYS A 83 5.55 17.92 -13.67
C LYS A 83 5.70 19.02 -14.73
N GLU A 84 4.86 19.01 -15.76
CA GLU A 84 4.88 20.02 -16.83
C GLU A 84 4.37 21.40 -16.37
N SER A 85 3.35 21.42 -15.50
CA SER A 85 2.77 22.67 -15.00
C SER A 85 2.31 22.50 -13.55
N PRO A 86 3.17 22.83 -12.56
CA PRO A 86 2.87 22.68 -11.14
C PRO A 86 1.89 23.75 -10.59
N LYS A 87 1.02 24.32 -11.44
CA LYS A 87 0.01 25.32 -11.06
C LYS A 87 -1.22 24.59 -10.49
N HIS A 88 -1.57 24.90 -9.24
CA HIS A 88 -2.66 24.26 -8.46
C HIS A 88 -2.39 22.78 -8.08
N PRO A 89 -1.72 22.56 -6.95
CA PRO A 89 -1.00 21.31 -6.68
C PRO A 89 -1.71 20.28 -5.78
N GLN A 90 -2.99 20.45 -5.44
CA GLN A 90 -3.56 19.80 -4.25
C GLN A 90 -4.52 18.60 -4.44
N THR A 91 -4.88 18.10 -5.62
CA THR A 91 -6.03 17.15 -5.65
C THR A 91 -5.96 15.89 -6.51
N GLU A 92 -4.87 15.58 -7.21
CA GLU A 92 -4.95 14.46 -8.18
C GLU A 92 -3.79 13.47 -8.20
N VAL A 93 -2.58 13.75 -7.75
CA VAL A 93 -1.53 12.71 -7.68
C VAL A 93 -1.68 11.95 -6.36
N THR A 94 -1.81 10.63 -6.44
CA THR A 94 -1.77 9.75 -5.27
C THR A 94 -0.32 9.33 -5.03
N THR A 95 0.16 9.52 -3.80
CA THR A 95 1.49 9.10 -3.34
C THR A 95 1.44 7.98 -2.29
N ASP A 96 0.26 7.42 -2.03
CA ASP A 96 0.04 6.38 -1.00
C ASP A 96 0.87 5.12 -1.31
N VAL A 97 1.97 4.95 -0.57
CA VAL A 97 2.91 3.82 -0.72
C VAL A 97 2.27 2.46 -0.43
N SER A 98 1.10 2.42 0.21
CA SER A 98 0.38 1.17 0.43
C SER A 98 -0.05 0.50 -0.89
N ILE A 99 -0.27 1.30 -1.94
CA ILE A 99 -0.55 0.76 -3.29
C ILE A 99 0.62 -0.06 -3.84
N VAL A 100 1.87 0.28 -3.46
CA VAL A 100 3.05 -0.51 -3.85
C VAL A 100 2.94 -1.94 -3.33
N HIS A 101 2.48 -2.11 -2.08
CA HIS A 101 2.25 -3.45 -1.52
C HIS A 101 1.13 -4.20 -2.25
N PHE A 102 0.10 -3.51 -2.74
CA PHE A 102 -0.97 -4.16 -3.50
C PHE A 102 -0.45 -4.67 -4.86
N LEU A 103 0.42 -3.88 -5.49
CA LEU A 103 1.08 -4.23 -6.75
C LEU A 103 2.05 -5.40 -6.56
N TRP A 104 2.89 -5.35 -5.52
CA TRP A 104 3.77 -6.46 -5.14
C TRP A 104 3.00 -7.74 -4.85
N LEU A 105 1.90 -7.66 -4.08
CA LEU A 105 1.02 -8.81 -3.82
C LEU A 105 0.52 -9.47 -5.11
N MET A 106 0.21 -8.67 -6.12
CA MET A 106 -0.26 -9.13 -7.43
C MET A 106 0.86 -9.50 -8.41
N GLY A 107 2.14 -9.31 -8.05
CA GLY A 107 3.29 -9.54 -8.92
C GLY A 107 3.47 -8.50 -10.04
N MET A 108 2.87 -7.31 -9.88
CA MET A 108 2.87 -6.22 -10.86
C MET A 108 4.06 -5.27 -10.63
N PHE A 109 5.27 -5.75 -10.93
CA PHE A 109 6.51 -5.05 -10.57
C PHE A 109 6.77 -3.78 -11.39
N GLU A 110 6.46 -3.77 -12.69
CA GLU A 110 6.62 -2.59 -13.55
C GLU A 110 5.69 -1.43 -13.09
N GLU A 111 4.44 -1.77 -12.77
CA GLU A 111 3.50 -0.80 -12.21
C GLU A 111 3.93 -0.36 -10.79
N ALA A 112 4.54 -1.25 -10.01
CA ALA A 112 5.08 -0.92 -8.69
C ALA A 112 6.23 0.09 -8.81
N GLU A 113 7.17 -0.09 -9.73
CA GLU A 113 8.27 0.86 -10.00
C GLU A 113 7.73 2.26 -10.34
N THR A 114 6.69 2.33 -11.18
CA THR A 114 6.01 3.59 -11.51
C THR A 114 5.45 4.25 -10.25
N MET A 115 4.74 3.49 -9.41
CA MET A 115 4.15 4.00 -8.18
C MET A 115 5.22 4.43 -7.16
N ILE A 116 6.31 3.68 -7.05
CA ILE A 116 7.44 3.97 -6.18
C ILE A 116 8.04 5.31 -6.59
N ALA A 117 8.37 5.51 -7.86
CA ALA A 117 8.92 6.76 -8.39
C ALA A 117 8.03 7.98 -8.09
N ILE A 118 6.71 7.84 -8.26
CA ILE A 118 5.75 8.90 -7.91
C ILE A 118 5.72 9.14 -6.39
N SER A 119 5.68 8.08 -5.61
CA SER A 119 5.59 8.16 -4.15
C SER A 119 6.85 8.73 -3.50
N SER A 120 8.01 8.61 -4.13
CA SER A 120 9.29 9.13 -3.66
C SER A 120 9.61 10.55 -4.15
N ASP A 121 8.79 11.14 -5.03
CA ASP A 121 9.03 12.51 -5.51
C ASP A 121 8.69 13.55 -4.43
N GLU A 122 9.73 14.10 -3.80
CA GLU A 122 9.60 15.13 -2.75
C GLU A 122 8.91 16.41 -3.23
N SER A 123 8.92 16.71 -4.54
CA SER A 123 8.19 17.86 -5.10
C SER A 123 6.68 17.71 -4.97
N VAL A 124 6.17 16.48 -4.88
CA VAL A 124 4.76 16.17 -4.62
C VAL A 124 4.46 16.25 -3.11
N TRP A 125 5.40 15.86 -2.24
CA TRP A 125 5.23 15.87 -0.77
C TRP A 125 5.02 17.26 -0.18
N LYS A 126 5.44 18.31 -0.88
CA LYS A 126 5.14 19.70 -0.48
C LYS A 126 3.63 19.94 -0.30
N TYR A 127 2.81 19.14 -0.97
CA TYR A 127 1.36 19.33 -1.03
C TYR A 127 0.57 18.34 -0.16
N TYR A 128 1.19 17.23 0.21
CA TYR A 128 0.66 16.24 1.14
C TYR A 128 1.68 16.06 2.27
N PRO A 129 1.52 16.71 3.44
CA PRO A 129 2.47 16.58 4.53
C PRO A 129 2.49 15.12 5.01
N VAL A 130 3.43 14.37 4.46
CA VAL A 130 3.75 13.01 4.89
C VAL A 130 4.43 13.14 6.25
N HIS A 131 3.89 12.48 7.27
CA HIS A 131 4.51 12.46 8.59
C HIS A 131 5.94 11.89 8.48
N ARG A 132 6.85 12.29 9.37
CA ARG A 132 8.29 11.98 9.24
C ARG A 132 8.56 10.47 9.06
N LEU A 133 7.86 9.60 9.81
CA LEU A 133 7.99 8.15 9.64
C LEU A 133 7.58 7.69 8.23
N TRP A 134 6.48 8.21 7.70
CA TRP A 134 6.03 7.84 6.35
C TRP A 134 7.01 8.31 5.28
N LYS A 135 7.73 9.43 5.49
CA LYS A 135 8.83 9.82 4.59
C LYS A 135 9.95 8.78 4.61
N ASP A 136 10.35 8.32 5.80
CA ASP A 136 11.33 7.23 5.92
C ASP A 136 10.81 5.93 5.30
N TYR A 137 9.52 5.62 5.46
CA TYR A 137 8.91 4.45 4.84
C TYR A 137 8.97 4.52 3.31
N HIS A 138 8.60 5.65 2.70
CA HIS A 138 8.68 5.84 1.24
C HIS A 138 10.11 5.71 0.73
N ARG A 139 11.07 6.35 1.40
CA ARG A 139 12.50 6.26 1.05
C ARG A 139 13.03 4.83 1.20
N MET A 140 12.60 4.13 2.25
CA MET A 140 12.98 2.74 2.45
C MET A 140 12.40 1.83 1.38
N VAL A 141 11.12 1.98 1.01
CA VAL A 141 10.52 1.24 -0.11
C VAL A 141 11.28 1.49 -1.42
N PHE A 142 11.63 2.75 -1.70
CA PHE A 142 12.45 3.10 -2.86
C PHE A 142 13.81 2.39 -2.82
N ALA A 143 14.56 2.53 -1.72
CA ALA A 143 15.88 1.94 -1.58
C ALA A 143 15.84 0.40 -1.66
N PHE A 144 14.89 -0.22 -0.97
CA PHE A 144 14.62 -1.66 -1.01
C PHE A 144 14.32 -2.16 -2.43
N SER A 145 13.53 -1.42 -3.22
CA SER A 145 13.24 -1.81 -4.60
C SER A 145 14.42 -1.65 -5.56
N ASN A 146 15.35 -0.73 -5.25
CA ASN A 146 16.52 -0.43 -6.09
C ASN A 146 17.81 -1.12 -5.60
N HIS A 147 17.71 -2.00 -4.60
CA HIS A 147 18.88 -2.63 -3.96
C HIS A 147 19.88 -1.63 -3.36
N GLU A 148 19.39 -0.45 -2.96
CA GLU A 148 20.19 0.61 -2.35
C GLU A 148 20.11 0.54 -0.82
N LYS A 149 21.15 1.03 -0.15
CA LYS A 149 21.15 1.18 1.31
C LYS A 149 20.47 2.49 1.69
N TYR A 150 19.56 2.43 2.64
CA TYR A 150 19.00 3.61 3.30
C TYR A 150 19.05 3.41 4.81
N GLU A 151 19.60 4.39 5.53
CA GLU A 151 19.64 4.37 6.99
C GLU A 151 18.54 5.31 7.52
N PRO A 152 17.38 4.77 7.93
CA PRO A 152 16.27 5.58 8.40
C PRO A 152 16.66 6.27 9.71
N LYS A 153 16.22 7.53 9.87
CA LYS A 153 16.38 8.29 11.11
C LYS A 153 15.00 8.57 11.69
N PRO A 154 14.31 7.53 12.19
CA PRO A 154 12.94 7.67 12.60
C PRO A 154 12.82 8.72 13.72
N PRO A 155 11.78 9.57 13.69
CA PRO A 155 11.55 10.53 14.75
C PRO A 155 11.17 9.83 16.05
N LYS A 156 10.95 10.61 17.12
CA LYS A 156 10.25 10.10 18.30
C LYS A 156 8.85 9.60 17.90
N LEU A 157 8.66 8.29 17.94
CA LEU A 157 7.44 7.63 17.48
C LEU A 157 6.27 7.82 18.46
N ASN A 158 5.09 8.11 17.91
CA ASN A 158 3.85 8.20 18.67
C ASN A 158 2.80 7.18 18.18
N GLY A 159 1.89 6.76 19.06
CA GLY A 159 0.74 5.92 18.70
C GLY A 159 1.09 4.75 17.76
N TYR A 160 0.52 4.81 16.55
CA TYR A 160 0.62 3.81 15.49
C TYR A 160 2.00 3.66 14.89
N GLU A 161 2.82 4.71 14.93
CA GLU A 161 4.14 4.74 14.30
C GLU A 161 5.05 3.64 14.80
N LYS A 162 4.88 3.27 16.07
CA LYS A 162 5.61 2.17 16.71
C LYS A 162 5.34 0.82 16.05
N HIS A 163 4.14 0.64 15.48
CA HIS A 163 3.77 -0.59 14.81
C HIS A 163 4.29 -0.67 13.39
N TRP A 164 4.69 0.47 12.79
CA TRP A 164 5.20 0.51 11.42
C TRP A 164 6.73 0.51 11.31
N LEU A 165 7.45 0.94 12.36
CA LEU A 165 8.92 0.92 12.38
C LEU A 165 9.51 -0.46 12.04
N PRO A 166 9.01 -1.59 12.57
CA PRO A 166 9.59 -2.90 12.30
C PRO A 166 9.62 -3.26 10.81
N TYR A 167 8.65 -2.83 10.01
CA TYR A 167 8.67 -3.06 8.55
C TYR A 167 9.79 -2.26 7.85
N ILE A 168 10.09 -1.05 8.31
CA ILE A 168 11.21 -0.26 7.80
C ILE A 168 12.52 -0.98 8.11
N GLN A 169 12.67 -1.49 9.33
CA GLN A 169 13.86 -2.22 9.76
C GLN A 169 14.02 -3.57 9.03
N LEU A 170 12.91 -4.24 8.70
CA LEU A 170 12.95 -5.45 7.88
C LEU A 170 13.51 -5.16 6.47
N MET A 171 13.00 -4.13 5.80
CA MET A 171 13.53 -3.69 4.50
C MET A 171 15.01 -3.26 4.61
N GLU A 172 15.38 -2.54 5.67
CA GLU A 172 16.77 -2.15 5.93
C GLU A 172 17.69 -3.37 6.01
N ARG A 173 17.33 -4.39 6.79
CA ARG A 173 18.14 -5.61 6.95
C ARG A 173 18.31 -6.38 5.64
N PHE A 174 17.28 -6.41 4.79
CA PHE A 174 17.43 -6.93 3.42
C PHE A 174 18.48 -6.16 2.63
N THR A 175 18.45 -4.83 2.64
CA THR A 175 19.42 -3.98 1.91
C THR A 175 20.86 -4.11 2.43
N LYS A 176 21.04 -4.62 3.65
CA LYS A 176 22.33 -4.86 4.30
C LYS A 176 22.77 -6.32 4.28
N SER A 177 21.93 -7.23 3.78
CA SER A 177 22.13 -8.68 3.84
C SER A 177 22.35 -9.19 5.27
N GLU A 178 21.58 -8.63 6.22
CA GLU A 178 21.59 -9.03 7.62
C GLU A 178 20.57 -10.16 7.89
N ASP A 179 20.70 -10.84 9.02
CA ASP A 179 19.67 -11.77 9.48
C ASP A 179 18.38 -11.01 9.81
N ILE A 180 17.25 -11.56 9.36
CA ILE A 180 15.91 -10.97 9.51
C ILE A 180 15.06 -11.71 10.57
N SER A 181 15.57 -12.79 11.16
CA SER A 181 14.76 -13.70 11.97
C SER A 181 14.10 -13.03 13.19
N ASP A 182 14.86 -12.22 13.92
CA ASP A 182 14.36 -11.47 15.09
C ASP A 182 13.37 -10.35 14.71
N ILE A 183 13.61 -9.61 13.62
CA ILE A 183 12.71 -8.54 13.20
C ILE A 183 11.38 -9.10 12.67
N VAL A 184 11.38 -10.29 12.07
CA VAL A 184 10.16 -10.98 11.66
C VAL A 184 9.30 -11.34 12.87
N ILE A 185 9.92 -11.83 13.95
CA ILE A 185 9.25 -12.10 15.23
C ILE A 185 8.69 -10.81 15.83
N GLU A 186 9.45 -9.72 15.83
CA GLU A 186 9.00 -8.41 16.33
C GLU A 186 7.78 -7.89 15.53
N ILE A 187 7.77 -8.07 14.21
CA ILE A 187 6.61 -7.73 13.38
C ILE A 187 5.39 -8.57 13.79
N ASP A 188 5.55 -9.88 13.99
CA ASP A 188 4.45 -10.75 14.40
C ASP A 188 3.82 -10.34 15.74
N GLU A 189 4.66 -10.07 16.74
CA GLU A 189 4.21 -9.57 18.04
C GLU A 189 3.52 -8.20 17.92
N SER A 190 4.06 -7.31 17.09
CA SER A 190 3.51 -5.97 16.83
C SER A 190 2.15 -6.04 16.13
N PHE A 191 2.01 -6.89 15.13
CA PHE A 191 0.77 -7.12 14.37
C PHE A 191 -0.33 -7.64 15.29
N GLU A 192 -0.04 -8.68 16.07
CA GLU A 192 -0.96 -9.23 17.06
C GLU A 192 -1.42 -8.18 18.08
N LYS A 193 -0.48 -7.40 18.62
CA LYS A 193 -0.79 -6.35 19.58
C LYS A 193 -1.68 -5.28 18.98
N ARG A 194 -1.40 -4.86 17.74
CA ARG A 194 -2.17 -3.83 17.03
C ARG A 194 -3.60 -4.29 16.74
N ASN A 195 -3.78 -5.53 16.27
CA ASN A 195 -5.11 -6.13 16.04
C ASN A 195 -5.96 -6.27 17.31
N ARG A 196 -5.39 -6.10 18.50
CA ARG A 196 -6.13 -6.12 19.78
C ARG A 196 -6.34 -4.71 20.36
N ASP A 197 -5.65 -3.69 19.85
CA ASP A 197 -5.69 -2.35 20.43
C ASP A 197 -6.86 -1.52 19.86
N LYS A 198 -7.96 -1.43 20.64
CA LYS A 198 -9.16 -0.66 20.28
C LYS A 198 -9.02 0.86 20.37
N ARG A 199 -7.89 1.34 20.92
CA ARG A 199 -7.53 2.76 20.96
C ARG A 199 -6.94 3.21 19.64
N LEU A 200 -6.50 2.25 18.83
CA LEU A 200 -6.11 2.45 17.44
C LEU A 200 -7.35 2.28 16.54
N GLU A 201 -7.37 3.10 15.52
CA GLU A 201 -8.25 3.23 14.36
C GLU A 201 -7.39 3.37 13.10
N ASP A 202 -7.23 2.28 12.39
CA ASP A 202 -6.58 2.19 11.10
C ASP A 202 -7.55 2.64 10.01
N TYR A 203 -7.31 3.81 9.45
CA TYR A 203 -7.98 4.26 8.25
C TYR A 203 -6.93 4.32 7.13
N PRO A 204 -6.95 3.37 6.18
CA PRO A 204 -8.16 2.77 5.58
C PRO A 204 -8.52 1.33 6.00
N GLY A 205 -7.79 0.72 6.94
CA GLY A 205 -8.23 -0.49 7.65
C GLY A 205 -7.73 -1.83 7.09
N PHE A 206 -6.79 -1.84 6.14
CA PHE A 206 -6.20 -3.09 5.63
C PHE A 206 -5.01 -3.60 6.46
N ASP A 207 -4.43 -2.76 7.32
CA ASP A 207 -3.38 -3.21 8.23
C ASP A 207 -4.04 -3.80 9.51
N GLY A 208 -5.26 -3.39 9.85
CA GLY A 208 -6.10 -3.93 10.94
C GLY A 208 -5.92 -3.27 12.31
N ASP A 209 -6.91 -3.34 13.18
CA ASP A 209 -6.82 -2.80 14.55
C ASP A 209 -7.80 -3.51 15.50
N GLY A 210 -7.92 -3.09 16.76
CA GLY A 210 -8.84 -3.70 17.71
C GLY A 210 -10.33 -3.57 17.39
N ARG A 211 -10.72 -2.67 16.49
CA ARG A 211 -12.08 -2.42 16.00
C ARG A 211 -12.36 -3.15 14.67
N ALA A 212 -11.35 -3.32 13.83
CA ALA A 212 -11.39 -4.03 12.56
C ALA A 212 -10.13 -4.92 12.43
N PRO A 213 -10.05 -6.03 13.17
CA PRO A 213 -8.88 -6.89 13.11
C PRO A 213 -8.81 -7.63 11.77
N VAL A 214 -7.60 -7.84 11.28
CA VAL A 214 -7.35 -8.57 10.03
C VAL A 214 -6.66 -9.91 10.31
N LYS A 215 -6.82 -10.88 9.43
CA LYS A 215 -6.39 -12.27 9.64
C LYS A 215 -4.92 -12.52 9.28
N TRP A 216 -4.32 -11.67 8.47
CA TRP A 216 -2.91 -11.77 8.08
C TRP A 216 -2.29 -10.40 7.80
N ASP A 217 -0.97 -10.33 7.91
CA ASP A 217 -0.18 -9.12 7.73
C ASP A 217 0.26 -8.95 6.26
N LEU A 218 -0.40 -8.04 5.56
CA LEU A 218 -0.13 -7.72 4.16
C LEU A 218 1.29 -7.17 3.95
N ARG A 219 1.74 -6.27 4.82
CA ARG A 219 3.03 -5.60 4.66
C ARG A 219 4.16 -6.57 4.88
N LYS A 220 4.12 -7.36 5.96
CA LYS A 220 5.11 -8.42 6.21
C LYS A 220 5.17 -9.39 5.03
N HIS A 221 4.01 -9.89 4.60
CA HIS A 221 3.95 -10.87 3.51
C HIS A 221 4.59 -10.34 2.22
N THR A 222 4.22 -9.14 1.80
CA THR A 222 4.73 -8.55 0.55
C THR A 222 6.21 -8.16 0.65
N ILE A 223 6.69 -7.67 1.79
CA ILE A 223 8.11 -7.38 1.99
C ILE A 223 8.94 -8.68 1.95
N LEU A 224 8.46 -9.77 2.55
CA LEU A 224 9.16 -11.06 2.50
C LEU A 224 9.17 -11.66 1.09
N GLU A 225 8.04 -11.66 0.38
CA GLU A 225 7.97 -12.14 -1.02
C GLU A 225 8.92 -11.33 -1.92
N CYS A 226 8.91 -9.99 -1.80
CA CYS A 226 9.83 -9.13 -2.54
C CYS A 226 11.28 -9.30 -2.10
N GLY A 227 11.54 -9.47 -0.80
CA GLY A 227 12.88 -9.67 -0.26
C GLY A 227 13.53 -10.94 -0.80
N ALA A 228 12.78 -12.04 -0.82
CA ALA A 228 13.21 -13.29 -1.45
C ALA A 228 13.52 -13.09 -2.94
N ARG A 229 12.68 -12.34 -3.67
CA ARG A 229 12.87 -12.05 -5.10
C ARG A 229 14.08 -11.15 -5.38
N PHE A 230 14.23 -10.06 -4.63
CA PHE A 230 15.22 -9.02 -4.87
C PHE A 230 16.61 -9.40 -4.31
N TYR A 231 16.65 -10.12 -3.20
CA TYR A 231 17.89 -10.39 -2.47
C TYR A 231 18.23 -11.88 -2.36
N GLY A 232 17.39 -12.78 -2.88
CA GLY A 232 17.69 -14.21 -2.97
C GLY A 232 17.63 -14.97 -1.64
N TYR A 233 16.90 -14.46 -0.65
CA TYR A 233 16.66 -15.18 0.61
C TYR A 233 15.63 -16.31 0.38
N SER A 234 16.03 -17.55 0.70
CA SER A 234 15.19 -18.76 0.70
C SER A 234 14.96 -19.28 2.11
#